data_AF-A0A956E6F2-F1
#
_entry.id   AF-A0A956E6F2-F1
#
_cell.length_a   1.000
_cell.length_b   1.000
_cell.length_c   1.000
_cell.angle_alpha   90.00
_cell.angle_beta   90.00
_cell.angle_gamma   90.00
#
_symmetry.space_group_name_H-M   'P 1'
#
loop_
_entity.id
_entity.type
_entity.pdbx_description
1 polymer ?
#
loop_
_entity_poly.entity_id
_entity_poly.type
_entity_poly.pdbx_seq_one_letter_code
_entity_poly.pdbx_strand_id
1 'polypeptide(L)'
;SRGEGTMTIWDLVLGAGLGALGGALHLGLTRWRAGQIREGRALLILATYPLGLVSVAICVVGAAALARQAAWAAVLGLAAVQLIWIGRAARRLERR
;
A
#
# COMPACT_ATOMS: atom_id res chain seq x y z
N SER A 1 -11.84 -34.27 0.51
CA SER A 1 -11.76 -33.22 1.53
C SER A 1 -10.65 -32.26 1.13
N ARG A 2 -11.00 -31.07 0.61
CA ARG A 2 -10.00 -30.02 0.40
C ARG A 2 -9.55 -29.60 1.79
N GLY A 3 -8.28 -29.85 2.12
CA GLY A 3 -7.71 -29.39 3.37
C GLY A 3 -7.87 -27.88 3.46
N GLU A 4 -8.83 -27.44 4.25
CA GLU A 4 -8.91 -26.06 4.72
C GLU A 4 -7.64 -25.84 5.55
N GLY A 5 -6.59 -25.35 4.90
CA GLY A 5 -5.35 -24.98 5.55
C GLY A 5 -5.70 -23.99 6.65
N THR A 6 -5.48 -24.41 7.90
CA THR A 6 -5.67 -23.59 9.08
C THR A 6 -4.80 -22.36 8.93
N MET A 7 -5.46 -21.24 8.66
CA MET A 7 -4.85 -19.93 8.52
C MET A 7 -4.09 -19.59 9.79
N THR A 8 -2.78 -19.43 9.69
CA THR A 8 -1.95 -19.10 10.84
C THR A 8 -1.98 -17.60 11.08
N ILE A 9 -1.77 -17.19 12.33
CA ILE A 9 -1.61 -15.77 12.68
C ILE A 9 -0.45 -15.15 11.88
N TRP A 10 0.57 -15.94 11.52
CA TRP A 10 1.68 -15.49 10.69
C TRP A 10 1.25 -15.12 9.27
N ASP A 11 0.28 -15.82 8.67
CA ASP A 11 -0.25 -15.47 7.34
C ASP A 11 -0.98 -14.12 7.35
N LEU A 12 -1.69 -13.81 8.45
CA LEU A 12 -2.30 -12.51 8.67
C LEU A 12 -1.25 -11.40 8.80
N VAL A 13 -0.23 -11.62 9.63
CA VAL A 13 0.84 -10.66 9.87
C VAL A 13 1.62 -10.39 8.58
N LEU A 14 1.95 -11.44 7.82
CA LEU A 14 2.63 -11.32 6.53
C LEU A 14 1.76 -10.58 5.51
N GLY A 15 0.48 -10.94 5.39
CA GLY A 15 -0.47 -10.25 4.52
C GLY A 15 -0.57 -8.76 4.86
N ALA A 16 -0.84 -8.43 6.13
CA ALA A 16 -0.91 -7.04 6.60
C ALA A 16 0.42 -6.29 6.40
N GLY A 17 1.56 -6.92 6.65
CA GLY A 17 2.89 -6.35 6.44
C GLY A 17 3.15 -6.01 4.97
N LEU A 18 2.85 -6.93 4.05
CA LEU A 18 2.97 -6.70 2.60
C LEU A 18 2.03 -5.58 2.13
N GLY A 19 0.79 -5.56 2.64
CA GLY A 19 -0.17 -4.48 2.39
C GLY A 19 0.33 -3.11 2.84
N ALA A 20 0.86 -3.04 4.06
CA ALA A 20 1.44 -1.81 4.62
C ALA A 20 2.67 -1.35 3.82
N LEU A 21 3.54 -2.29 3.41
CA LEU A 21 4.70 -2.00 2.56
C LEU A 21 4.27 -1.42 1.20
N GLY A 22 3.28 -2.05 0.55
CA GLY A 22 2.70 -1.55 -0.70
C GLY A 22 2.08 -0.16 -0.56
N GLY A 23 1.33 0.09 0.52
CA GLY A 23 0.78 1.41 0.82
C GLY A 23 1.87 2.47 1.07
N ALA A 24 2.92 2.13 1.81
CA ALA A 24 4.04 3.03 2.08
C ALA A 24 4.84 3.38 0.81
N LEU A 25 5.10 2.38 -0.05
CA LEU A 25 5.71 2.57 -1.37
C LEU A 25 4.85 3.49 -2.25
N HIS A 26 3.53 3.27 -2.28
CA HIS A 26 2.60 4.11 -3.03
C HIS A 26 2.61 5.56 -2.55
N LEU A 27 2.59 5.78 -1.23
CA LEU A 27 2.69 7.12 -0.63
C LEU A 27 4.04 7.79 -0.92
N GLY A 28 5.14 7.04 -0.82
CA GLY A 28 6.48 7.51 -1.13
C GLY A 28 6.60 7.98 -2.58
N LEU A 29 6.13 7.15 -3.53
CA LEU A 29 6.06 7.49 -4.95
C LEU A 29 5.18 8.71 -5.20
N THR A 30 4.00 8.77 -4.58
CA THR A 30 3.08 9.91 -4.71
C THR A 30 3.71 11.21 -4.20
N ARG A 31 4.39 11.16 -3.05
CA ARG A 31 5.08 12.32 -2.46
C ARG A 31 6.26 12.76 -3.33
N TRP A 32 7.04 11.83 -3.85
CA TRP A 32 8.14 12.12 -4.78
C TRP A 32 7.62 12.76 -6.07
N ARG A 33 6.54 12.24 -6.65
CA ARG A 33 5.87 12.85 -7.82
C ARG A 33 5.36 14.26 -7.54
N ALA A 34 4.79 14.51 -6.36
CA ALA A 34 4.38 15.86 -5.98
C ALA A 34 5.56 16.86 -5.98
N GLY A 35 6.77 16.40 -5.70
CA GLY A 35 8.01 17.18 -5.90
C GLY A 35 8.32 17.42 -7.38
N GLN A 36 8.21 16.38 -8.21
CA GLN A 36 8.48 16.47 -9.65
C GLN A 36 7.45 17.34 -10.42
N ILE A 37 6.20 17.42 -9.95
CA ILE A 37 5.18 18.36 -10.48
C ILE A 37 5.64 19.80 -10.33
N ARG A 38 6.26 20.15 -9.20
CA ARG A 38 6.79 21.50 -8.94
C ARG A 38 7.98 21.84 -9.84
N GLU A 39 8.70 20.83 -10.32
CA GLU A 39 9.84 20.98 -11.24
C GLU A 39 9.43 20.95 -12.72
N GLY A 40 8.13 20.89 -13.04
CA GLY A 40 7.64 20.92 -14.43
C GLY A 40 7.85 19.62 -15.22
N ARG A 41 8.17 18.50 -14.54
CA ARG A 41 8.53 17.21 -15.18
C ARG A 41 7.31 16.33 -15.50
N ALA A 42 6.36 16.87 -16.27
CA ALA A 42 5.06 16.23 -16.59
C ALA A 42 5.17 14.79 -17.15
N LEU A 43 6.10 14.55 -18.08
CA LEU A 43 6.32 13.23 -18.70
C LEU A 43 6.76 12.16 -17.68
N LEU A 44 7.59 12.56 -16.71
CA LEU A 44 8.13 11.67 -15.68
C LEU A 44 7.04 11.25 -14.68
N ILE A 45 6.05 12.11 -14.46
CA ILE A 45 4.87 11.82 -13.63
C ILE A 45 3.96 10.81 -14.32
N LEU A 46 3.70 11.00 -15.63
CA LEU A 46 2.84 10.11 -16.41
C LEU A 46 3.44 8.69 -16.48
N ALA A 47 4.74 8.61 -16.76
CA ALA A 47 5.46 7.34 -16.83
C ALA A 47 5.53 6.62 -15.47
N THR A 48 5.61 7.38 -14.37
CA THR A 48 5.73 6.78 -13.05
C THR A 48 4.37 6.41 -12.45
N TYR A 49 3.26 7.03 -12.87
CA TYR A 49 1.89 6.73 -12.41
C TYR A 49 1.58 5.23 -12.23
N PRO A 50 1.76 4.38 -13.25
CA PRO A 50 1.50 2.95 -13.15
C PRO A 50 2.36 2.24 -12.10
N LEU A 51 3.58 2.70 -11.81
CA LEU A 51 4.46 2.07 -10.81
C LEU A 51 3.85 2.04 -9.40
N GLY A 52 3.05 3.06 -9.07
CA GLY A 52 2.34 3.13 -7.80
C GLY A 52 1.20 2.12 -7.70
N LEU A 53 0.54 1.79 -8.82
CA LEU A 53 -0.49 0.76 -8.89
C LEU A 53 0.13 -0.64 -8.97
N VAL A 54 1.21 -0.79 -9.73
CA VAL A 54 1.96 -2.04 -9.88
C VAL A 54 2.58 -2.48 -8.55
N SER A 55 3.17 -1.56 -7.78
CA SER A 55 3.70 -1.90 -6.45
C SER A 55 2.63 -2.42 -5.49
N VAL A 56 1.44 -1.81 -5.48
CA VAL A 56 0.30 -2.29 -4.69
C VAL A 56 -0.18 -3.65 -5.21
N ALA A 57 -0.33 -3.80 -6.53
CA ALA A 57 -0.76 -5.05 -7.14
C ALA A 57 0.21 -6.20 -6.83
N ILE A 58 1.53 -5.98 -6.93
CA ILE A 58 2.55 -6.98 -6.57
C ILE A 58 2.45 -7.37 -5.10
N CYS A 59 2.25 -6.41 -4.19
CA CYS A 59 2.10 -6.72 -2.76
C CYS A 59 0.83 -7.51 -2.45
N VAL A 60 -0.30 -7.17 -3.08
CA VAL A 60 -1.58 -7.87 -2.89
C VAL A 60 -1.58 -9.26 -3.53
N VAL A 61 -1.05 -9.39 -4.75
CA VAL A 61 -0.92 -10.68 -5.44
C VAL A 61 0.09 -11.58 -4.74
N GLY A 62 1.22 -11.03 -4.26
CA GLY A 62 2.18 -11.76 -3.45
C GLY A 62 1.57 -12.27 -2.14
N ALA A 63 0.77 -11.45 -1.46
CA ALA A 63 0.02 -11.88 -0.28
C ALA A 63 -1.02 -12.97 -0.61
N ALA A 64 -1.75 -12.83 -1.72
CA ALA A 64 -2.75 -13.80 -2.17
C ALA A 64 -2.16 -15.14 -2.60
N ALA A 65 -0.95 -15.13 -3.18
CA ALA A 65 -0.21 -16.33 -3.59
C ALA A 65 0.29 -17.15 -2.39
N LEU A 66 0.52 -16.52 -1.24
CA LEU A 66 0.91 -17.19 0.01
C LEU A 66 -0.31 -17.79 0.72
N ALA A 67 -1.38 -17.02 0.89
CA ALA A 67 -2.65 -17.51 1.41
C ALA A 67 -3.80 -16.63 0.90
N ARG A 68 -4.86 -17.25 0.37
CA ARG A 68 -6.01 -16.53 -0.19
C ARG A 68 -6.70 -15.62 0.83
N GLN A 69 -6.65 -15.97 2.12
CA GLN A 69 -7.13 -15.10 3.20
C GLN A 69 -6.17 -13.97 3.59
N ALA A 70 -4.86 -14.10 3.36
CA ALA A 70 -3.87 -13.05 3.62
C ALA A 70 -4.01 -11.84 2.68
N ALA A 71 -4.69 -12.00 1.54
CA ALA A 71 -5.05 -10.90 0.65
C ALA A 71 -5.92 -9.84 1.35
N TRP A 72 -6.87 -10.26 2.18
CA TRP A 72 -7.70 -9.33 2.96
C TRP A 72 -6.89 -8.57 4.00
N ALA A 73 -5.94 -9.25 4.64
CA ALA A 73 -5.01 -8.60 5.57
C ALA A 73 -4.13 -7.56 4.84
N ALA A 74 -3.69 -7.83 3.61
CA ALA A 74 -2.95 -6.86 2.80
C ALA A 74 -3.78 -5.60 2.47
N VAL A 75 -5.08 -5.78 2.14
CA VAL A 75 -5.98 -4.64 1.94
C VAL A 75 -6.13 -3.82 3.22
N LEU A 76 -6.26 -4.46 4.39
CA LEU A 76 -6.33 -3.78 5.69
C LEU A 76 -5.03 -3.04 6.02
N GLY A 77 -3.87 -3.64 5.77
CA GLY A 77 -2.57 -3.01 5.96
C GLY A 77 -2.39 -1.77 5.09
N LEU A 78 -2.84 -1.83 3.83
CA LEU A 78 -2.83 -0.70 2.92
C LEU A 78 -3.78 0.42 3.39
N ALA A 79 -5.02 0.07 3.74
CA ALA A 79 -6.01 1.03 4.24
C ALA A 79 -5.52 1.72 5.53
N ALA A 80 -4.93 0.97 6.46
CA ALA A 80 -4.38 1.51 7.71
C ALA A 80 -3.30 2.56 7.45
N VAL A 81 -2.37 2.28 6.52
CA VAL A 81 -1.32 3.24 6.15
C VAL A 81 -1.91 4.53 5.58
N GLN A 82 -2.91 4.43 4.70
CA GLN A 82 -3.60 5.59 4.12
C GLN A 82 -4.32 6.42 5.19
N LEU A 83 -5.07 5.77 6.08
CA LEU A 83 -5.82 6.42 7.17
C LEU A 83 -4.89 7.10 8.19
N ILE A 84 -3.78 6.44 8.56
CA ILE A 84 -2.77 7.04 9.45
C ILE A 84 -2.19 8.31 8.82
N TRP A 85 -1.92 8.27 7.51
CA TRP A 85 -1.35 9.41 6.81
C TRP A 85 -2.35 10.58 6.71
N ILE A 86 -3.60 10.31 6.34
CA ILE A 86 -4.69 11.30 6.32
C ILE A 86 -4.90 11.89 7.71
N GLY A 87 -4.99 11.05 8.75
CA GLY A 87 -5.14 11.51 10.12
C GLY A 87 -3.96 12.35 10.61
N ARG A 88 -2.72 12.03 10.19
CA ARG A 88 -1.56 12.89 10.46
C ARG A 88 -1.63 14.22 9.72
N ALA A 89 -2.15 14.24 8.49
CA ALA A 89 -2.33 15.47 7.73
C ALA A 89 -3.43 16.36 8.35
N ALA A 90 -4.58 15.80 8.71
CA ALA A 90 -5.67 16.50 9.40
C ALA A 90 -5.21 17.14 10.72
N ARG A 91 -4.51 16.38 11.57
CA ARG A 91 -3.94 16.89 12.83
C ARG A 91 -2.91 18.02 12.64
N ARG A 92 -2.27 18.14 11.47
CA ARG A 92 -1.37 19.26 11.16
C ARG A 92 -2.12 20.52 10.76
N LEU A 93 -3.31 20.38 10.17
CA LEU A 93 -4.17 21.50 9.79
C LEU A 93 -4.84 22.10 11.02
N GLU A 94 -5.29 21.28 11.98
CA GLU A 94 -5.88 21.76 13.25
C GLU A 94 -4.91 22.53 14.16
N ARG A 95 -3.60 22.39 13.95
CA ARG A 95 -2.56 23.08 14.73
C ARG A 95 -2.06 24.39 14.09
N ARG A 96 -2.61 24.79 12.94
CA ARG A 96 -2.32 26.04 12.25
C ARG A 96 -3.49 26.99 12.40
#